data_AF-A0A133VPZ4-F1
#
_entry.id   AF-A0A133VPZ4-F1
#
_cell.length_a   1.000
_cell.length_b   1.000
_cell.length_c   1.000
_cell.angle_alpha   90.00
_cell.angle_beta   90.00
_cell.angle_gamma   90.00
#
_symmetry.space_group_name_H-M   'P 1'
#
loop_
_entity.id
_entity.type
_entity.pdbx_description
1 polymer ?
#
loop_
_entity_poly.entity_id
_entity_poly.type
_entity_poly.pdbx_seq_one_letter_code
_entity_poly.pdbx_strand_id
1 'polypeptide(L)'
;MKVKLSEDWYLLSDSENYILSKRTESEKGIYYGQRTYHNNLSSVLETLLHKKLRCSQVRTLKGLVRQQNKFIKELNEIKETIIEKLK
;
A
#
# COMPACT_ATOMS: atom_id res chain seq x y z
N MET A 1 -5.62 -10.09 -4.97
CA MET A 1 -4.16 -9.99 -5.24
C MET A 1 -3.36 -10.19 -3.95
N LYS A 2 -2.17 -10.82 -4.00
CA LYS A 2 -1.26 -10.97 -2.84
C LYS A 2 0.15 -10.52 -3.21
N VAL A 3 0.71 -9.59 -2.44
CA VAL A 3 2.05 -9.01 -2.65
C VAL A 3 2.87 -9.13 -1.38
N LYS A 4 4.09 -9.66 -1.47
CA LYS A 4 5.04 -9.69 -0.35
C LYS A 4 5.74 -8.33 -0.25
N LEU A 5 5.62 -7.66 0.89
CA LEU A 5 6.21 -6.35 1.14
C LEU A 5 7.53 -6.43 1.91
N SER A 6 7.65 -7.41 2.81
CA SER A 6 8.89 -7.72 3.55
C SER A 6 8.92 -9.20 3.94
N GLU A 7 9.89 -9.63 4.75
CA GLU A 7 9.96 -11.00 5.28
C GLU A 7 8.61 -11.45 5.86
N ASP A 8 8.01 -10.60 6.70
CA ASP A 8 6.79 -10.93 7.44
C ASP A 8 5.54 -10.18 6.97
N TRP A 9 5.66 -9.09 6.20
CA TRP A 9 4.50 -8.30 5.79
C TRP A 9 4.03 -8.61 4.38
N TYR A 10 2.71 -8.78 4.26
CA TYR A 10 2.01 -9.03 3.01
C TYR A 10 0.88 -8.03 2.83
N LEU A 11 0.71 -7.56 1.61
CA LEU A 11 -0.49 -6.87 1.18
C LEU A 11 -1.39 -7.88 0.48
N LEU A 12 -2.58 -8.09 1.05
CA LEU A 12 -3.66 -8.80 0.39
C LEU A 12 -4.64 -7.73 -0.12
N SER A 13 -5.23 -7.93 -1.28
CA SER A 13 -6.31 -7.10 -1.78
C SER A 13 -7.42 -7.99 -2.28
N ASP A 14 -8.62 -7.74 -1.78
CA ASP A 14 -9.86 -8.11 -2.44
C ASP A 14 -10.40 -6.90 -3.21
N SER A 15 -11.54 -7.04 -3.90
CA SER A 15 -12.10 -6.01 -4.78
C SER A 15 -12.48 -4.70 -4.06
N GLU A 16 -12.54 -4.69 -2.74
CA GLU A 16 -13.04 -3.56 -1.95
C GLU A 16 -12.00 -3.04 -0.96
N ASN A 17 -11.09 -3.89 -0.47
CA ASN A 17 -10.18 -3.56 0.61
C ASN A 17 -8.73 -4.01 0.34
N TYR A 18 -7.82 -3.25 0.94
CA TYR A 18 -6.41 -3.59 1.07
C TYR A 18 -6.14 -4.04 2.51
N ILE A 19 -5.69 -5.28 2.67
CA ILE A 19 -5.40 -5.88 3.96
C ILE A 19 -3.88 -5.97 4.11
N LEU A 20 -3.33 -5.18 5.03
CA LEU A 20 -1.96 -5.33 5.46
C LEU A 20 -1.90 -6.42 6.52
N SER A 21 -1.19 -7.51 6.26
CA SER A 21 -1.09 -8.63 7.18
C SER A 21 0.34 -9.01 7.53
N LYS A 22 0.58 -9.26 8.82
CA LYS A 22 1.82 -9.81 9.34
C LYS A 22 1.72 -11.34 9.44
N ARG A 23 2.65 -12.03 8.78
CA ARG A 23 2.90 -13.45 8.95
C ARG A 23 3.29 -13.70 10.41
N THR A 24 2.67 -14.70 11.01
CA THR A 24 2.94 -15.13 12.37
C THR A 24 3.13 -16.63 12.35
N GLU A 25 4.18 -17.09 13.02
CA GLU A 25 4.52 -18.50 13.14
C GLU A 25 4.15 -18.98 14.55
N SER A 26 3.56 -20.18 14.62
CA SER A 26 3.19 -20.85 15.86
C SER A 26 3.49 -22.34 15.74
N GLU A 27 3.37 -23.07 16.85
CA GLU A 27 3.47 -24.53 16.90
C GLU A 27 2.51 -25.25 15.92
N LYS A 28 1.40 -24.60 15.55
CA LYS A 28 0.40 -25.14 14.61
C LYS A 28 0.65 -24.74 13.15
N GLY A 29 1.79 -24.11 12.86
CA GLY A 29 2.17 -23.63 11.54
C GLY A 29 2.02 -22.12 11.37
N ILE A 30 2.00 -21.71 10.10
CA ILE A 30 2.16 -20.33 9.67
C ILE A 30 0.81 -19.76 9.27
N TYR A 31 0.41 -18.65 9.90
CA TYR A 31 -0.83 -17.97 9.59
C TYR A 31 -0.67 -16.44 9.56
N TYR A 32 -1.73 -15.77 9.14
CA TYR A 32 -1.83 -14.31 9.06
C TYR A 32 -2.41 -13.78 10.37
N GLY A 33 -1.56 -13.50 11.34
CA GLY A 33 -1.96 -13.12 12.71
C GLY A 33 -2.53 -11.71 12.76
N GLN A 34 -1.69 -10.69 12.62
CA GLN A 34 -2.14 -9.30 12.62
C GLN A 34 -2.67 -8.92 11.23
N ARG A 35 -3.87 -8.34 11.17
CA ARG A 35 -4.47 -7.80 9.96
C ARG A 35 -4.92 -6.35 10.21
N THR A 36 -4.64 -5.48 9.26
CA THR A 36 -5.09 -4.09 9.26
C THR A 36 -5.73 -3.82 7.91
N TYR A 37 -6.95 -3.29 7.93
CA TYR A 37 -7.76 -3.06 6.74
C TYR A 37 -7.63 -1.59 6.33
N HIS A 38 -7.52 -1.38 5.02
CA HIS A 38 -7.33 -0.08 4.41
C HIS A 38 -8.23 0.03 3.18
N ASN A 39 -8.88 1.18 3.02
CA ASN A 39 -9.79 1.44 1.90
C ASN A 39 -9.03 1.90 0.65
N ASN A 40 -7.74 2.19 0.77
CA ASN A 40 -6.88 2.61 -0.34
C ASN A 40 -5.40 2.33 -0.06
N LEU A 41 -4.59 2.34 -1.13
CA LEU A 41 -3.15 2.10 -1.08
C LEU A 41 -2.37 3.16 -0.30
N SER A 42 -2.84 4.42 -0.27
CA SER A 42 -2.14 5.49 0.47
C SER A 42 -2.12 5.20 1.97
N SER A 43 -3.25 4.78 2.53
CA SER A 43 -3.36 4.39 3.94
C SER A 43 -2.49 3.18 4.29
N VAL A 44 -2.33 2.22 3.36
CA VAL A 44 -1.40 1.09 3.52
C VAL A 44 0.04 1.58 3.63
N LEU A 45 0.47 2.47 2.72
CA LEU A 45 1.83 2.99 2.67
C LEU A 45 2.16 3.83 3.91
N GLU A 46 1.24 4.69 4.34
CA GLU A 46 1.37 5.45 5.59
C GLU A 46 1.54 4.53 6.79
N THR A 47 0.73 3.48 6.89
CA THR A 47 0.82 2.51 8.01
C THR A 47 2.17 1.81 8.02
N LEU A 48 2.68 1.41 6.85
CA LEU A 48 4.00 0.80 6.72
C LEU A 48 5.13 1.74 7.15
N LEU A 49 5.07 3.03 6.79
CA LEU A 49 6.09 4.01 7.20
C LEU A 49 6.23 4.15 8.72
N HIS A 50 5.15 3.91 9.47
CA HIS A 50 5.15 3.98 10.94
C HIS A 50 5.51 2.65 11.62
N LYS A 51 5.69 1.56 10.86
CA LYS A 51 6.19 0.29 11.43
C LYS A 51 7.72 0.32 11.55
N LYS A 52 8.27 -0.46 12.50
CA LYS A 52 9.71 -0.72 12.60
C LYS A 52 10.18 -1.50 11.37
N LEU A 53 10.56 -0.78 10.33
CA LEU A 53 11.09 -1.31 9.07
C LEU A 53 12.59 -1.08 9.00
N ARG A 54 13.29 -1.91 8.23
CA ARG A 54 14.71 -1.67 7.93
C ARG A 54 14.85 -0.38 7.12
N CYS A 55 15.95 0.37 7.28
CA CYS A 55 16.15 1.66 6.60
C CYS A 55 16.01 1.57 5.07
N SER A 56 16.40 0.44 4.46
CA SER A 56 16.23 0.19 3.02
C SER A 56 14.75 0.13 2.62
N GLN A 57 13.91 -0.53 3.42
CA GLN A 57 12.46 -0.64 3.18
C GLN A 57 11.77 0.72 3.32
N VAL A 58 12.18 1.54 4.31
CA VAL A 58 11.68 2.91 4.48
C VAL A 58 12.00 3.77 3.26
N ARG A 59 13.21 3.66 2.70
CA ARG A 59 13.61 4.40 1.49
C ARG A 59 12.76 4.00 0.28
N THR A 60 12.56 2.70 0.07
CA THR A 60 11.69 2.19 -0.99
C THR A 60 10.26 2.68 -0.84
N LEU A 61 9.70 2.64 0.38
CA LEU A 61 8.34 3.11 0.66
C LEU A 61 8.18 4.61 0.40
N LYS A 62 9.13 5.43 0.83
CA LYS A 62 9.12 6.87 0.50
C LYS A 62 9.15 7.12 -1.00
N GLY A 63 9.91 6.32 -1.75
CA GLY A 63 9.93 6.34 -3.21
C GLY A 63 8.56 6.02 -3.81
N LEU A 64 7.91 4.97 -3.32
CA LEU A 64 6.56 4.56 -3.76
C LEU A 64 5.51 5.64 -3.46
N VAL A 65 5.52 6.22 -2.26
CA VAL A 65 4.61 7.33 -1.90
C VAL A 65 4.81 8.52 -2.86
N ARG A 66 6.06 8.87 -3.15
CA ARG A 66 6.35 9.97 -4.09
C ARG A 66 5.83 9.68 -5.51
N GLN A 67 5.99 8.44 -5.99
CA GLN A 67 5.45 8.03 -7.29
C GLN A 67 3.93 8.03 -7.31
N GLN A 68 3.29 7.53 -6.26
CA GLN A 68 1.82 7.56 -6.13
C GLN A 68 1.28 8.99 -6.22
N ASN A 69 1.91 9.93 -5.50
CA ASN A 69 1.51 11.34 -5.54
C ASN A 69 1.69 11.96 -6.93
N LYS A 70 2.74 11.56 -7.66
CA LYS A 70 2.95 11.99 -9.05
C LYS A 70 1.81 11.52 -9.96
N PHE A 71 1.43 10.24 -9.87
CA PHE A 71 0.31 9.70 -10.64
C PHE A 71 -1.02 10.35 -10.31
N ILE A 72 -1.30 10.60 -9.02
CA ILE A 72 -2.53 11.33 -8.62
C ILE A 72 -2.56 12.71 -9.26
N LYS A 73 -1.43 13.42 -9.27
CA LYS A 73 -1.32 14.73 -9.90
C LYS A 73 -1.56 14.66 -11.41
N GLU A 74 -0.89 13.74 -12.10
CA GLU A 74 -1.06 13.55 -13.55
C GLU A 74 -2.50 13.17 -13.91
N LEU A 75 -3.16 12.34 -13.11
CA LEU A 75 -4.58 11.99 -13.32
C LEU A 75 -5.51 13.19 -13.13
N ASN A 76 -5.23 14.06 -12.16
CA ASN A 76 -6.01 15.28 -11.96
C ASN A 76 -5.83 16.26 -13.12
N GLU A 77 -4.61 16.42 -13.63
CA GLU A 77 -4.32 17.25 -14.81
C GLU A 77 -5.06 16.73 -16.06
N ILE A 78 -5.07 15.40 -16.26
CA ILE A 78 -5.85 14.76 -17.34
C ILE A 78 -7.34 15.03 -17.16
N LYS A 79 -7.87 14.88 -15.94
CA LYS A 79 -9.28 15.11 -15.63
C LYS A 79 -9.70 16.56 -15.93
N GLU A 80 -8.89 17.53 -15.54
CA GLU A 80 -9.13 18.95 -15.84
C GLU A 80 -9.12 19.23 -17.34
N THR A 81 -8.16 18.66 -18.07
CA THR A 81 -8.07 18.77 -19.54
C THR A 81 -9.33 18.21 -20.22
N ILE A 82 -9.84 17.08 -19.75
CA ILE A 82 -11.08 16.49 -20.28
C ILE A 82 -12.28 17.40 -20.00
N ILE A 83 -12.40 17.94 -18.79
CA ILE A 83 -13.50 18.85 -18.42
C ILE A 83 -13.47 20.11 -19.30
N GLU A 84 -12.29 20.67 -19.55
CA GLU A 84 -12.12 21.84 -20.42
C GLU A 84 -12.51 21.55 -21.86
N LYS A 85 -12.16 20.38 -22.41
CA LYS A 85 -12.52 19.97 -23.78
C LYS A 85 -13.99 19.62 -23.98
N LEU A 86 -14.73 19.34 -22.90
CA LEU A 86 -16.16 19.02 -22.93
C LEU A 86 -17.06 20.24 -22.68
N LYS A 87 -16.49 21.40 -22.37
CA LYS A 87 -17.17 22.69 -22.28
C LYS A 87 -17.11 23.42 -23.62
#